data_AF-A0A957ADY6-F1
#
_entry.id   AF-A0A957ADY6-F1
#
_cell.length_a   1.000
_cell.length_b   1.000
_cell.length_c   1.000
_cell.angle_alpha   90.00
_cell.angle_beta   90.00
_cell.angle_gamma   90.00
#
_symmetry.space_group_name_H-M   'P 1'
#
loop_
_entity.id
_entity.type
_entity.pdbx_description
1 polymer ?
#
loop_
_entity_poly.entity_id
_entity_poly.type
_entity_poly.pdbx_seq_one_letter_code
_entity_poly.pdbx_strand_id
1 'polypeptide(L)'
;MNLQRHVTRKTAAFLVTGGLAVAALGVAGCSSNSDTSADDATDTPTASAVATDTSTPSEAATQAATESPTTTATETTTAAATETPTEAATGTVSANNATIAELTAAFEAAGISNASRWAREVDEYRPYPDDDPDLPKLRGELAKYNPGPGVVDAIVATLSLP
;
A
#
# COMPACT_ATOMS: atom_id res chain seq x y z
N MET A 1 -3.73 -12.03 58.40
CA MET A 1 -3.58 -10.57 58.56
C MET A 1 -3.29 -9.97 57.18
N ASN A 2 -4.31 -9.57 56.41
CA ASN A 2 -4.72 -8.16 56.20
C ASN A 2 -3.65 -7.10 56.52
N LEU A 3 -3.16 -6.40 55.48
CA LEU A 3 -2.96 -4.95 55.52
C LEU A 3 -3.06 -4.37 54.10
N GLN A 4 -4.22 -3.76 53.82
CA GLN A 4 -4.45 -2.84 52.72
C GLN A 4 -3.43 -1.68 52.74
N ARG A 5 -2.95 -1.26 51.57
CA ARG A 5 -2.63 0.16 51.34
C ARG A 5 -3.43 0.63 50.13
N HIS A 6 -4.36 1.53 50.42
CA HIS A 6 -5.10 2.32 49.45
C HIS A 6 -4.13 3.16 48.63
N VAL A 7 -4.23 3.09 47.31
CA VAL A 7 -3.87 4.21 46.44
C VAL A 7 -5.16 4.73 45.82
N THR A 8 -5.45 5.96 46.20
CA THR A 8 -6.62 6.78 45.95
C THR A 8 -7.04 6.80 44.48
N ARG A 9 -8.30 6.47 44.23
CA ARG A 9 -9.03 6.73 42.99
C ARG A 9 -9.01 8.23 42.70
N LYS A 10 -8.45 8.66 41.57
CA LYS A 10 -8.80 9.94 40.95
C LYS A 10 -9.68 9.65 39.74
N THR A 11 -10.97 9.65 40.02
CA THR A 11 -12.07 9.85 39.08
C THR A 11 -11.84 11.17 38.34
N ALA A 12 -11.82 11.15 37.02
CA ALA A 12 -12.08 12.32 36.19
C ALA A 12 -13.07 11.90 35.10
N ALA A 13 -14.35 11.96 35.44
CA ALA A 13 -15.43 11.93 34.49
C ALA A 13 -15.44 13.27 33.75
N PHE A 14 -15.17 13.27 32.44
CA PHE A 14 -15.48 14.41 31.58
C PHE A 14 -16.71 14.05 30.73
N LEU A 15 -17.87 14.33 31.32
CA LEU A 15 -19.12 14.55 30.62
C LEU A 15 -19.08 15.98 30.07
N VAL A 16 -18.90 16.15 28.77
CA VAL A 16 -19.30 17.39 28.08
C VAL A 16 -20.39 17.01 27.09
N THR A 17 -21.60 17.17 27.59
CA THR A 17 -22.85 17.28 26.84
C THR A 17 -22.87 18.68 26.20
N GLY A 18 -23.02 18.76 24.88
CA GLY A 18 -23.11 20.04 24.18
C GLY A 18 -23.41 19.84 22.71
N GLY A 19 -24.67 19.48 22.41
CA GLY A 19 -25.17 19.41 21.04
C GLY A 19 -25.34 20.79 20.41
N LEU A 20 -25.04 20.88 19.12
CA LEU A 20 -25.57 21.90 18.24
C LEU A 20 -26.06 21.19 16.97
N ALA A 21 -27.35 21.33 16.68
CA ALA A 21 -28.04 20.76 15.55
C ALA A 21 -28.52 21.87 14.59
N VAL A 22 -28.73 21.46 13.32
CA VAL A 22 -29.52 22.12 12.25
C VAL A 22 -28.75 23.24 11.52
N ALA A 23 -28.62 23.31 10.18
CA ALA A 23 -29.63 23.07 9.13
C ALA A 23 -29.06 22.55 7.80
N ALA A 24 -29.90 21.79 7.09
CA ALA A 24 -29.74 21.32 5.72
C ALA A 24 -30.31 22.34 4.70
N LEU A 25 -29.65 22.44 3.54
CA LEU A 25 -30.16 22.82 2.20
C LEU A 25 -29.13 22.20 1.23
N GLY A 26 -29.41 21.33 0.26
CA GLY A 26 -30.63 21.08 -0.48
C GLY A 26 -30.54 21.72 -1.87
N VAL A 27 -29.88 21.06 -2.82
CA VAL A 27 -30.16 21.21 -4.27
C VAL A 27 -30.07 19.85 -4.93
N ALA A 28 -31.23 19.36 -5.34
CA ALA A 28 -31.47 18.13 -6.06
C ALA A 28 -31.90 18.46 -7.48
N GLY A 29 -31.45 17.64 -8.45
CA GLY A 29 -32.01 17.52 -9.80
C GLY A 29 -31.70 18.69 -10.75
N CYS A 30 -31.53 18.49 -12.05
CA CYS A 30 -32.19 17.50 -12.89
C CYS A 30 -31.26 16.92 -13.96
N SER A 31 -31.36 15.59 -14.10
CA SER A 31 -31.14 14.86 -15.35
C SER A 31 -32.20 15.22 -16.40
N SER A 32 -31.97 14.72 -17.62
CA SER A 32 -32.85 14.64 -18.79
C SER A 32 -32.71 15.78 -19.79
N ASN A 33 -32.78 15.57 -21.11
CA ASN A 33 -32.74 14.39 -21.98
C ASN A 33 -32.50 14.96 -23.40
N SER A 34 -32.28 14.05 -24.33
CA SER A 34 -32.20 14.17 -25.78
C SER A 34 -33.15 15.16 -26.50
N ASP A 35 -32.73 15.52 -27.73
CA ASP A 35 -33.53 15.83 -28.93
C ASP A 35 -33.80 17.30 -29.36
N THR A 36 -33.09 17.68 -30.44
CA THR A 36 -33.67 18.01 -31.77
C THR A 36 -34.18 19.44 -32.08
N SER A 37 -33.39 20.08 -32.97
CA SER A 37 -33.70 20.86 -34.20
C SER A 37 -34.35 22.25 -34.19
N ALA A 38 -33.63 23.21 -34.80
CA ALA A 38 -33.90 23.85 -36.12
C ALA A 38 -32.93 25.05 -36.30
N ASP A 39 -31.94 24.96 -37.20
CA ASP A 39 -31.92 25.44 -38.60
C ASP A 39 -31.71 26.97 -38.75
N ASP A 40 -30.51 27.37 -39.19
CA ASP A 40 -30.33 28.23 -40.37
C ASP A 40 -28.92 28.05 -40.97
N ALA A 41 -28.88 28.03 -42.31
CA ALA A 41 -27.87 27.49 -43.22
C ALA A 41 -26.50 28.23 -43.18
N THR A 42 -25.38 27.68 -43.65
CA THR A 42 -25.11 27.49 -45.09
C THR A 42 -23.85 26.64 -45.36
N ASP A 43 -24.04 25.68 -46.27
CA ASP A 43 -23.16 25.30 -47.39
C ASP A 43 -22.17 24.11 -47.35
N THR A 44 -22.35 23.31 -48.41
CA THR A 44 -21.42 22.42 -49.14
C THR A 44 -21.36 20.93 -48.75
N PRO A 45 -21.99 20.04 -49.54
CA PRO A 45 -21.76 18.60 -49.50
C PRO A 45 -20.68 18.18 -50.51
N THR A 46 -19.82 17.23 -50.15
CA THR A 46 -19.29 16.29 -51.16
C THR A 46 -19.12 14.91 -50.55
N ALA A 47 -19.90 13.97 -51.08
CA ALA A 47 -19.72 12.55 -50.86
C ALA A 47 -18.51 12.07 -51.67
N SER A 48 -17.78 11.08 -51.14
CA SER A 48 -17.18 10.06 -51.99
C SER A 48 -16.90 8.82 -51.16
N ALA A 49 -17.72 7.79 -51.39
CA ALA A 49 -17.42 6.43 -50.98
C ALA A 49 -16.35 5.85 -51.92
N VAL A 50 -15.49 4.98 -51.41
CA VAL A 50 -14.98 3.82 -52.15
C VAL A 50 -14.44 2.80 -51.14
N ALA A 51 -15.07 1.62 -51.15
CA ALA A 51 -14.53 0.39 -50.59
C ALA A 51 -13.59 -0.27 -51.60
N THR A 52 -12.97 -1.39 -51.20
CA THR A 52 -12.05 -2.32 -51.92
C THR A 52 -10.57 -2.07 -51.64
N ASP A 53 -9.69 -3.04 -51.44
CA ASP A 53 -9.75 -4.47 -51.07
C ASP A 53 -8.27 -4.94 -50.99
N THR A 54 -8.03 -6.12 -50.41
CA THR A 54 -7.02 -7.08 -50.93
C THR A 54 -5.49 -6.88 -50.66
N SER A 55 -5.01 -7.79 -49.79
CA SER A 55 -3.82 -8.68 -49.90
C SER A 55 -2.44 -8.34 -49.31
N THR A 56 -2.12 -9.17 -48.30
CA THR A 56 -0.85 -9.73 -47.82
C THR A 56 0.18 -10.08 -48.93
N PRO A 57 1.50 -9.91 -48.71
CA PRO A 57 2.30 -11.07 -48.26
C PRO A 57 3.47 -10.78 -47.29
N SER A 58 3.78 -11.82 -46.50
CA SER A 58 5.11 -12.38 -46.20
C SER A 58 6.25 -11.47 -45.74
N GLU A 59 6.73 -11.68 -44.51
CA GLU A 59 8.17 -11.88 -44.30
C GLU A 59 8.45 -12.76 -43.07
N ALA A 60 9.21 -13.83 -43.33
CA ALA A 60 9.75 -14.74 -42.32
C ALA A 60 11.09 -14.17 -41.83
N ALA A 61 11.22 -13.94 -40.52
CA ALA A 61 12.50 -13.69 -39.89
C ALA A 61 12.83 -14.83 -38.92
N THR A 62 13.63 -15.77 -39.41
CA THR A 62 14.45 -16.67 -38.61
C THR A 62 15.39 -15.83 -37.74
N GLN A 63 15.30 -15.99 -36.42
CA GLN A 63 16.42 -15.73 -35.53
C GLN A 63 16.63 -16.95 -34.64
N ALA A 64 17.75 -17.62 -34.88
CA ALA A 64 18.31 -18.63 -34.00
C ALA A 64 18.86 -17.92 -32.75
N ALA A 65 18.43 -18.37 -31.57
CA ALA A 65 19.11 -18.05 -30.32
C ALA A 65 19.73 -19.32 -29.77
N THR A 66 21.06 -19.31 -29.80
CA THR A 66 21.99 -20.30 -29.28
C THR A 66 22.14 -20.11 -27.76
N GLU A 67 22.29 -21.23 -27.07
CA GLU A 67 23.01 -21.45 -25.79
C GLU A 67 22.26 -21.52 -24.45
N SER A 68 22.54 -22.67 -23.81
CA SER A 68 22.27 -23.14 -22.44
C SER A 68 23.04 -22.30 -21.40
N PRO A 69 22.67 -22.28 -20.09
CA PRO A 69 23.00 -23.45 -19.25
C PRO A 69 22.01 -23.79 -18.12
N THR A 70 22.02 -25.09 -17.81
CA THR A 70 21.95 -25.72 -16.48
C THR A 70 21.82 -24.78 -15.29
N THR A 71 20.65 -24.80 -14.64
CA THR A 71 20.51 -24.40 -13.23
C THR A 71 20.58 -25.64 -12.37
N THR A 72 21.74 -25.84 -11.76
CA THR A 72 21.94 -26.75 -10.64
C THR A 72 21.03 -26.31 -9.50
N ALA A 73 20.01 -27.11 -9.20
CA ALA A 73 19.34 -27.08 -7.91
C ALA A 73 20.35 -27.59 -6.87
N THR A 74 20.73 -26.75 -5.93
CA THR A 74 21.36 -27.20 -4.68
C THR A 74 20.51 -26.70 -3.54
N GLU A 75 20.05 -27.67 -2.76
CA GLU A 75 19.05 -27.55 -1.73
C GLU A 75 19.51 -26.63 -0.59
N THR A 76 18.60 -25.74 -0.23
CA THR A 76 18.56 -24.95 0.98
C THR A 76 18.77 -25.85 2.20
N THR A 77 19.92 -25.72 2.86
CA THR A 77 20.05 -26.16 4.26
C THR A 77 19.32 -25.13 5.12
N THR A 78 18.05 -25.41 5.41
CA THR A 78 17.26 -24.73 6.44
C THR A 78 17.94 -24.97 7.79
N ALA A 79 18.75 -24.01 8.22
CA ALA A 79 19.14 -23.90 9.62
C ALA A 79 17.86 -23.59 10.41
N ALA A 80 17.38 -24.56 11.18
CA ALA A 80 16.27 -24.38 12.10
C ALA A 80 16.65 -23.31 13.12
N ALA A 81 16.10 -22.10 12.95
CA ALA A 81 16.14 -21.09 13.97
C ALA A 81 15.44 -21.65 15.22
N THR A 82 16.14 -21.62 16.34
CA THR A 82 15.54 -21.87 17.64
C THR A 82 14.65 -20.66 17.94
N GLU A 83 13.36 -20.79 17.64
CA GLU A 83 12.33 -19.81 17.96
C GLU A 83 12.24 -19.69 19.50
N THR A 84 13.06 -18.80 20.06
CA THR A 84 12.82 -18.29 21.41
C THR A 84 11.53 -17.45 21.29
N PRO A 85 10.49 -17.70 22.10
CA PRO A 85 9.28 -16.91 22.02
C PRO A 85 9.63 -15.47 22.38
N THR A 86 9.70 -14.61 21.36
CA THR A 86 9.82 -13.17 21.52
C THR A 86 8.54 -12.69 22.19
N GLU A 87 8.66 -12.42 23.48
CA GLU A 87 7.74 -11.62 24.27
C GLU A 87 7.23 -10.46 23.40
N ALA A 88 5.91 -10.32 23.27
CA ALA A 88 5.27 -9.34 22.38
C ALA A 88 5.93 -7.97 22.59
N ALA A 89 6.80 -7.60 21.65
CA ALA A 89 7.63 -6.42 21.76
C ALA A 89 6.71 -5.21 21.71
N THR A 90 6.50 -4.58 22.86
CA THR A 90 5.75 -3.32 22.99
C THR A 90 6.62 -2.12 22.57
N GLY A 91 7.51 -2.32 21.60
CA GLY A 91 8.51 -1.35 21.15
C GLY A 91 8.82 -1.45 19.66
N THR A 92 9.59 -0.49 19.15
CA THR A 92 10.03 -0.45 17.75
C THR A 92 10.99 -1.59 17.44
N VAL A 93 10.95 -2.11 16.21
CA VAL A 93 11.87 -3.14 15.71
C VAL A 93 12.92 -2.55 14.77
N SER A 94 14.10 -3.16 14.70
CA SER A 94 15.19 -2.62 13.88
C SER A 94 14.85 -2.64 12.39
N ALA A 95 14.88 -1.47 11.76
CA ALA A 95 14.67 -1.29 10.33
C ALA A 95 15.73 -2.02 9.50
N ASN A 96 16.95 -2.19 10.02
CA ASN A 96 18.09 -2.78 9.31
C ASN A 96 18.34 -4.25 9.67
N ASN A 97 17.93 -4.72 10.86
CA ASN A 97 18.34 -6.03 11.37
C ASN A 97 17.19 -6.98 11.74
N ALA A 98 15.95 -6.51 11.87
CA ALA A 98 14.83 -7.38 12.26
C ALA A 98 14.49 -8.37 11.14
N THR A 99 14.25 -9.63 11.46
CA THR A 99 13.78 -10.63 10.49
C THR A 99 12.39 -10.27 9.94
N ILE A 100 12.01 -10.86 8.80
CA ILE A 100 10.66 -10.70 8.23
C ILE A 100 9.57 -11.12 9.23
N ALA A 101 9.81 -12.16 10.04
CA ALA A 101 8.89 -12.61 11.07
C ALA A 101 8.69 -11.55 12.17
N GLU A 102 9.78 -10.96 12.66
CA GLU A 102 9.74 -9.88 13.66
C GLU A 102 9.07 -8.62 13.12
N LEU A 103 9.39 -8.21 11.89
CA LEU A 103 8.73 -7.10 11.20
C LEU A 103 7.22 -7.36 11.05
N THR A 104 6.85 -8.57 10.63
CA THR A 104 5.44 -8.97 10.48
C THR A 104 4.70 -8.88 11.81
N ALA A 105 5.27 -9.46 12.87
CA ALA A 105 4.67 -9.43 14.20
C ALA A 105 4.51 -7.99 14.73
N ALA A 106 5.50 -7.12 14.52
CA ALA A 106 5.42 -5.72 14.90
C ALA A 106 4.32 -4.97 14.13
N PHE A 107 4.21 -5.22 12.82
CA PHE A 107 3.19 -4.57 11.99
C PHE A 107 1.77 -5.07 12.31
N GLU A 108 1.60 -6.35 12.60
CA GLU A 108 0.33 -6.91 13.09
C GLU A 108 -0.05 -6.33 14.45
N ALA A 109 0.91 -6.22 15.39
CA ALA A 109 0.70 -5.59 16.68
C ALA A 109 0.32 -4.10 16.57
N ALA A 110 0.81 -3.41 15.54
CA ALA A 110 0.45 -2.02 15.22
C ALA A 110 -0.87 -1.90 14.43
N GLY A 111 -1.55 -3.00 14.10
CA GLY A 111 -2.81 -2.99 13.35
C GLY A 111 -2.66 -2.66 11.87
N ILE A 112 -1.46 -2.84 11.31
CA ILE A 112 -1.17 -2.56 9.91
C ILE A 112 -1.70 -3.71 9.05
N SER A 113 -2.64 -3.41 8.15
CA SER A 113 -3.16 -4.39 7.20
C SER A 113 -2.09 -4.82 6.19
N ASN A 114 -2.08 -6.10 5.80
CA ASN A 114 -1.07 -6.71 4.93
C ASN A 114 0.36 -6.69 5.51
N ALA A 115 0.49 -6.85 6.84
CA ALA A 115 1.77 -6.85 7.56
C ALA A 115 2.87 -7.68 6.88
N SER A 116 2.62 -8.95 6.55
CA SER A 116 3.64 -9.83 5.93
C SER A 116 4.06 -9.39 4.52
N ARG A 117 3.23 -8.61 3.82
CA ARG A 117 3.64 -7.98 2.55
C ARG A 117 4.60 -6.84 2.85
N TRP A 118 4.21 -5.92 3.74
CA TRP A 118 5.03 -4.76 4.06
C TRP A 118 6.36 -5.13 4.72
N ALA A 119 6.40 -6.19 5.53
CA ALA A 119 7.63 -6.72 6.10
C ALA A 119 8.65 -7.12 5.01
N ARG A 120 8.18 -7.74 3.92
CA ARG A 120 9.04 -8.07 2.77
C ARG A 120 9.54 -6.83 2.04
N GLU A 121 8.71 -5.81 1.87
CA GLU A 121 9.15 -4.55 1.27
C GLU A 121 10.22 -3.86 2.14
N VAL A 122 10.02 -3.81 3.46
CA VAL A 122 11.00 -3.22 4.38
C VAL A 122 12.32 -3.98 4.31
N ASP A 123 12.29 -5.31 4.25
CA ASP A 123 13.49 -6.15 4.13
C ASP A 123 14.20 -5.96 2.79
N GLU A 124 13.46 -5.92 1.68
CA GLU A 124 13.98 -5.76 0.31
C GLU A 124 14.78 -4.46 0.14
N TYR A 125 14.32 -3.35 0.75
CA TYR A 125 14.93 -2.04 0.56
C TYR A 125 16.05 -1.68 1.56
N ARG A 126 16.43 -2.61 2.44
CA ARG A 126 17.62 -2.45 3.30
C ARG A 126 18.92 -2.41 2.47
N PRO A 127 19.99 -1.79 2.99
CA PRO A 127 20.07 -1.05 4.25
C PRO A 127 19.52 0.39 4.14
N TYR A 128 19.11 0.93 5.28
CA TYR A 128 18.77 2.33 5.49
C TYR A 128 19.91 3.05 6.22
N PRO A 129 20.18 4.33 5.93
CA PRO A 129 21.13 5.14 6.70
C PRO A 129 20.71 5.26 8.17
N ASP A 130 21.66 5.19 9.09
CA ASP A 130 21.39 5.21 10.54
C ASP A 130 20.95 6.60 11.04
N ASP A 131 21.25 7.66 10.28
CA ASP A 131 20.91 9.05 10.56
C ASP A 131 19.58 9.54 9.92
N ASP A 132 18.77 8.64 9.37
CA ASP A 132 17.51 8.94 8.66
C ASP A 132 16.24 8.39 9.35
N PRO A 133 15.82 8.93 10.52
CA PRO A 133 14.70 8.38 11.32
C PRO A 133 13.34 8.38 10.60
N ASP A 134 13.14 9.28 9.64
CA ASP A 134 11.91 9.34 8.84
C ASP A 134 11.88 8.33 7.68
N LEU A 135 12.99 7.61 7.46
CA LEU A 135 13.15 6.59 6.41
C LEU A 135 12.60 7.03 5.04
N PRO A 136 12.98 8.21 4.50
CA PRO A 136 12.36 8.79 3.31
C PRO A 136 12.46 7.87 2.07
N LYS A 137 13.55 7.09 1.96
CA LYS A 137 13.70 6.04 0.95
C LYS A 137 12.56 5.02 1.04
N LEU A 138 12.34 4.44 2.22
CA LEU A 138 11.26 3.46 2.44
C LEU A 138 9.90 4.07 2.13
N ARG A 139 9.65 5.30 2.58
CA ARG A 139 8.39 6.01 2.30
C ARG A 139 8.14 6.13 0.79
N GLY A 140 9.17 6.48 0.02
CA GLY A 140 9.09 6.56 -1.44
C GLY A 140 8.82 5.22 -2.11
N GLU A 141 9.47 4.15 -1.65
CA GLU A 141 9.26 2.80 -2.19
C GLU A 141 7.86 2.26 -1.87
N LEU A 142 7.39 2.41 -0.62
CA LEU A 142 6.05 1.97 -0.22
C LEU A 142 4.94 2.74 -0.94
N ALA A 143 5.13 4.04 -1.20
CA ALA A 143 4.15 4.87 -1.88
C ALA A 143 3.80 4.36 -3.30
N LYS A 144 4.73 3.67 -3.98
CA LYS A 144 4.51 3.07 -5.31
C LYS A 144 3.37 2.06 -5.32
N TYR A 145 3.06 1.48 -4.16
CA TYR A 145 2.05 0.45 -4.00
C TYR A 145 0.69 0.97 -3.52
N ASN A 146 0.52 2.30 -3.47
CA ASN A 146 -0.70 2.98 -3.02
C ASN A 146 -1.30 2.39 -1.73
N PRO A 147 -0.53 2.36 -0.62
CA PRO A 147 -1.00 1.85 0.65
C PRO A 147 -2.19 2.68 1.17
N GLY A 148 -2.99 2.08 2.04
CA GLY A 148 -4.09 2.78 2.70
C GLY A 148 -3.63 4.04 3.46
N PRO A 149 -4.52 5.01 3.70
CA PRO A 149 -4.16 6.24 4.39
C PRO A 149 -3.56 5.93 5.78
N GLY A 150 -2.40 6.55 6.07
CA GLY A 150 -1.68 6.39 7.34
C GLY A 150 -0.87 5.09 7.49
N VAL A 151 -0.93 4.14 6.54
CA VAL A 151 -0.19 2.87 6.63
C VAL A 151 1.33 3.08 6.60
N VAL A 152 1.83 3.96 5.73
CA VAL A 152 3.27 4.26 5.64
C VAL A 152 3.77 4.86 6.96
N ASP A 153 2.99 5.78 7.54
CA ASP A 153 3.34 6.40 8.82
C ASP A 153 3.35 5.39 9.95
N ALA A 154 2.38 4.48 9.99
CA ALA A 154 2.33 3.40 10.96
C ALA A 154 3.53 2.45 10.81
N ILE A 155 3.92 2.09 9.58
CA ILE A 155 5.11 1.28 9.32
C ILE A 155 6.35 2.01 9.86
N VAL A 156 6.60 3.25 9.47
CA VAL A 156 7.78 4.01 9.92
C VAL A 156 7.79 4.16 11.45
N ALA A 157 6.64 4.40 12.08
CA ALA A 157 6.53 4.52 13.54
C ALA A 157 6.85 3.23 14.31
N THR A 158 6.78 2.06 13.65
CA THR A 158 7.15 0.76 14.25
C THR A 158 8.62 0.40 14.08
N LEU A 159 9.37 1.19 13.31
CA LEU A 159 10.76 0.91 12.97
C LEU A 159 11.72 1.81 13.75
N SER A 160 12.93 1.30 14.01
CA SER A 160 14.04 2.08 14.58
C SER A 160 15.34 1.83 13.82
N LEU A 161 16.19 2.85 13.77
CA LEU A 161 17.57 2.75 13.30
C LEU A 161 18.51 2.49 14.49
N PRO A 162 19.66 1.83 14.27
CA PRO A 162 20.63 1.52 15.33
C PRO A 162 21.31 2.76 15.93
#